data_AF-A0A6I1GGF7-F1
#
_entry.id   AF-A0A6I1GGF7-F1
#
_cell.length_a   1.000
_cell.length_b   1.000
_cell.length_c   1.000
_cell.angle_alpha   90.00
_cell.angle_beta   90.00
_cell.angle_gamma   90.00
#
_symmetry.space_group_name_H-M   'P 1'
#
loop_
_entity.id
_entity.type
_entity.pdbx_description
1 polymer ?
#
loop_
_entity_poly.entity_id
_entity_poly.type
_entity_poly.pdbx_seq_one_letter_code
_entity_poly.pdbx_strand_id
1 'polypeptide(L)'
;MDRSYQPGYYVDNCKGRVLVDVEWNPKDGNADRDLAAYRAWYEAGAIDGAVMITKEIDSCRSLLKTLQDDFYTEHPELQGKKRFANYGTTTTVSLTTARKRFQRGGAGPCPVLIVAIGKKTWDKSKCTGATLKDKKGGSEED
;
A
#
# COMPACT_ATOMS: atom_id res chain seq x y z
N MET A 1 19.62 3.39 -17.46
CA MET A 1 19.88 2.57 -16.26
C MET A 1 19.24 1.23 -16.52
N ASP A 2 20.07 0.24 -16.82
CA ASP A 2 19.61 -1.14 -16.89
C ASP A 2 19.19 -1.56 -15.47
N ARG A 3 18.09 -2.31 -15.35
CA ARG A 3 17.40 -2.54 -14.07
C ARG A 3 18.42 -3.11 -13.06
N SER A 4 18.64 -2.42 -11.95
CA SER A 4 19.50 -2.88 -10.87
C SER A 4 18.93 -4.18 -10.31
N TYR A 5 19.50 -5.30 -10.74
CA TYR A 5 19.02 -6.64 -10.45
C TYR A 5 19.69 -7.17 -9.19
N GLN A 6 18.92 -7.36 -8.12
CA GLN A 6 19.26 -8.34 -7.08
C GLN A 6 18.38 -9.58 -7.28
N PRO A 7 18.96 -10.79 -7.33
CA PRO A 7 18.19 -12.03 -7.43
C PRO A 7 17.13 -12.08 -6.32
N GLY A 8 15.84 -12.09 -6.69
CA GLY A 8 14.71 -12.19 -5.76
C GLY A 8 14.08 -10.85 -5.32
N TYR A 9 14.56 -9.70 -5.81
CA TYR A 9 13.93 -8.39 -5.57
C TYR A 9 13.77 -7.60 -6.87
N TYR A 10 12.51 -7.24 -7.17
CA TYR A 10 12.15 -6.32 -8.25
C TYR A 10 11.59 -5.07 -7.60
N VAL A 11 12.08 -3.92 -8.07
CA VAL A 11 11.54 -2.61 -7.72
C VAL A 11 10.22 -2.42 -8.42
N ASP A 12 9.22 -1.86 -7.73
CA ASP A 12 7.96 -1.52 -8.37
C ASP A 12 8.15 -0.35 -9.35
N ASN A 13 8.73 0.76 -8.88
CA ASN A 13 8.96 1.96 -9.66
C ASN A 13 10.30 2.63 -9.32
N CYS A 14 10.89 3.33 -10.30
CA CYS A 14 12.10 4.10 -10.10
C CYS A 14 12.06 5.39 -10.92
N LYS A 15 12.52 6.50 -10.33
CA LYS A 15 12.72 7.78 -11.03
C LYS A 15 14.11 8.31 -10.71
N GLY A 16 14.99 8.34 -11.71
CA GLY A 16 16.38 8.71 -11.50
C GLY A 16 17.07 7.72 -10.57
N ARG A 17 17.58 8.21 -9.43
CA ARG A 17 18.24 7.41 -8.39
C ARG A 17 17.35 7.20 -7.15
N VAL A 18 16.03 7.33 -7.29
CA VAL A 18 15.07 7.13 -6.20
C VAL A 18 14.11 5.99 -6.53
N LEU A 19 14.00 5.04 -5.60
CA LEU A 19 13.04 3.94 -5.70
C LEU A 19 11.70 4.32 -5.10
N VAL A 20 10.61 3.74 -5.62
CA VAL A 20 9.26 3.90 -5.08
C VAL A 20 8.54 2.54 -5.10
N ASP A 21 8.30 1.99 -3.91
CA ASP A 21 7.52 0.76 -3.74
C ASP A 21 6.15 1.02 -3.14
N VAL A 22 5.14 0.27 -3.62
CA VAL A 22 3.75 0.39 -3.23
C VAL A 22 3.33 -0.80 -2.38
N GLU A 23 3.46 -0.61 -1.08
CA GLU A 23 3.25 -1.61 -0.06
C GLU A 23 1.83 -1.57 0.53
N TRP A 24 0.87 -2.10 -0.23
CA TRP A 24 -0.55 -2.05 0.14
C TRP A 24 -0.98 -3.15 1.12
N ASN A 25 -0.47 -4.37 0.98
CA ASN A 25 -0.71 -5.51 1.88
C ASN A 25 0.51 -6.45 1.98
N PRO A 26 1.75 -5.96 2.14
CA PRO A 26 2.89 -6.85 2.27
C PRO A 26 2.77 -7.76 3.47
N LYS A 27 3.29 -8.97 3.29
CA LYS A 27 3.65 -9.86 4.39
C LYS A 27 4.93 -9.35 5.04
N ASP A 28 5.17 -9.71 6.30
CA ASP A 28 6.33 -9.22 7.05
C ASP A 28 7.67 -9.43 6.33
N GLY A 29 7.89 -10.62 5.75
CA GLY A 29 9.13 -10.93 5.01
C GLY A 29 9.32 -10.11 3.73
N ASN A 30 8.24 -9.59 3.12
CA ASN A 30 8.36 -8.71 1.96
C ASN A 30 8.97 -7.38 2.39
N ALA A 31 8.37 -6.72 3.39
CA ALA A 31 8.84 -5.41 3.82
C ALA A 31 10.28 -5.43 4.36
N ASP A 32 10.67 -6.49 5.08
CA ASP A 32 12.05 -6.60 5.57
C ASP A 32 13.06 -6.79 4.42
N ARG A 33 12.67 -7.51 3.36
CA ARG A 33 13.47 -7.64 2.13
C ARG A 33 13.60 -6.30 1.40
N ASP A 34 12.53 -5.52 1.31
CA ASP A 34 12.55 -4.24 0.59
C ASP A 34 13.48 -3.25 1.30
N LEU A 35 13.41 -3.18 2.64
CA LEU A 35 14.33 -2.36 3.44
C LEU A 35 15.79 -2.79 3.30
N ALA A 36 16.04 -4.10 3.26
CA ALA A 36 17.39 -4.62 3.03
C ALA A 36 17.93 -4.26 1.64
N ALA A 37 17.07 -4.27 0.62
CA ALA A 37 17.44 -3.84 -0.74
C ALA A 37 17.75 -2.33 -0.78
N TYR A 38 16.92 -1.48 -0.16
CA TYR A 38 17.17 -0.04 -0.06
C TYR A 38 18.51 0.26 0.59
N ARG A 39 18.80 -0.45 1.69
CA ARG A 39 20.08 -0.34 2.40
C ARG A 39 21.24 -0.67 1.48
N ALA A 40 21.22 -1.88 0.90
CA ALA A 40 22.34 -2.38 0.10
C ALA A 40 22.64 -1.50 -1.10
N TRP A 41 21.59 -1.00 -1.78
CA TRP A 41 21.78 -0.18 -2.98
C TRP A 41 22.18 1.26 -2.67
N TYR A 42 21.74 1.81 -1.54
CA TYR A 42 22.22 3.10 -1.09
C TYR A 42 23.69 3.03 -0.67
N GLU A 43 24.08 2.01 0.11
CA GLU A 43 25.47 1.78 0.52
C GLU A 43 26.38 1.56 -0.71
N ALA A 44 25.87 0.92 -1.77
CA ALA A 44 26.57 0.76 -3.04
C ALA A 44 26.59 2.03 -3.93
N GLY A 45 25.90 3.12 -3.53
CA GLY A 45 25.80 4.35 -4.30
C GLY A 45 24.95 4.24 -5.57
N ALA A 46 24.10 3.21 -5.68
CA ALA A 46 23.21 2.99 -6.82
C ALA A 46 21.93 3.83 -6.74
N ILE A 47 21.47 4.16 -5.53
CA ILE A 47 20.32 5.01 -5.25
C ILE A 47 20.69 6.10 -4.24
N ASP A 48 19.95 7.21 -4.25
CA ASP A 48 20.08 8.30 -3.27
C ASP A 48 19.04 8.20 -2.16
N GLY A 49 18.02 7.34 -2.32
CA GLY A 49 16.99 7.09 -1.33
C GLY A 49 15.82 6.28 -1.88
N ALA A 50 14.82 6.04 -1.03
CA ALA A 50 13.61 5.30 -1.39
C ALA A 50 12.34 5.96 -0.85
N VAL A 51 11.21 5.64 -1.47
CA VAL A 51 9.86 5.99 -1.01
C VAL A 51 9.06 4.70 -0.81
N MET A 52 8.47 4.56 0.36
CA MET A 52 7.52 3.48 0.66
C MET A 52 6.12 4.08 0.75
N ILE A 53 5.24 3.70 -0.17
CA ILE A 53 3.83 4.07 -0.12
C ILE A 53 3.08 2.94 0.59
N THR A 54 2.41 3.22 1.69
CA THR A 54 1.64 2.25 2.45
C THR A 54 0.36 2.89 2.98
N LYS A 55 -0.27 2.28 3.99
CA LYS A 55 -1.52 2.74 4.60
C LYS A 55 -1.35 3.08 6.08
N GLU A 56 -2.07 4.11 6.52
CA GLU A 56 -2.37 4.36 7.93
C GLU A 56 -3.62 3.55 8.30
N ILE A 57 -3.43 2.37 8.88
CA ILE A 57 -4.49 1.35 8.95
C ILE A 57 -5.74 1.82 9.70
N ASP A 58 -5.59 2.53 10.82
CA ASP A 58 -6.74 2.98 11.62
C ASP A 58 -7.52 4.10 10.94
N SER A 59 -6.82 4.98 10.23
CA SER A 59 -7.39 6.03 9.39
C SER A 59 -8.17 5.45 8.21
N CYS A 60 -7.60 4.42 7.55
CA CYS A 60 -8.29 3.67 6.50
C CYS A 60 -9.52 2.93 7.02
N ARG A 61 -9.45 2.30 8.21
CA ARG A 61 -10.59 1.64 8.85
C ARG A 61 -11.72 2.61 9.16
N SER A 62 -11.38 3.77 9.73
CA SER A 62 -12.36 4.82 10.04
C SER A 62 -13.04 5.34 8.77
N LEU A 63 -12.26 5.65 7.73
CA LEU A 63 -12.82 6.08 6.44
C LEU A 63 -13.71 4.99 5.84
N LEU A 64 -13.23 3.74 5.80
CA LEU A 64 -13.98 2.64 5.22
C LEU A 64 -15.33 2.43 5.92
N LYS A 65 -15.37 2.54 7.24
CA LYS A 65 -16.62 2.44 8.00
C LYS A 65 -17.62 3.51 7.57
N THR A 66 -17.19 4.77 7.48
CA THR A 66 -18.05 5.86 7.00
C THR A 66 -18.57 5.59 5.59
N LEU A 67 -17.68 5.19 4.66
CA LEU A 67 -18.08 4.90 3.28
C LEU A 67 -19.05 3.71 3.18
N GLN A 68 -18.92 2.71 4.07
CA GLN A 68 -19.85 1.58 4.16
C GLN A 68 -21.22 2.02 4.67
N ASP A 69 -21.25 2.78 5.76
CA ASP A 69 -22.49 3.26 6.37
C ASP A 69 -23.28 4.14 5.37
N ASP A 70 -22.59 5.05 4.66
CA ASP A 70 -23.18 5.90 3.62
C ASP A 70 -23.75 5.05 2.47
N PHE A 71 -22.95 4.10 1.96
CA PHE A 71 -23.37 3.23 0.85
C PHE A 71 -24.58 2.38 1.20
N TYR A 72 -24.62 1.74 2.38
CA TYR A 72 -25.75 0.88 2.76
C TYR A 72 -26.99 1.67 3.18
N THR A 73 -26.84 2.94 3.57
CA THR A 73 -27.97 3.84 3.75
C THR A 73 -28.65 4.13 2.41
N GLU A 74 -27.87 4.31 1.34
CA GLU A 74 -28.39 4.50 -0.02
C GLU A 74 -28.84 3.19 -0.69
N HIS A 75 -28.27 2.06 -0.27
CA HIS A 75 -28.49 0.72 -0.85
C HIS A 75 -28.83 -0.33 0.21
N PRO A 76 -29.98 -0.20 0.92
CA PRO A 76 -30.36 -1.12 1.99
C PRO A 76 -30.56 -2.56 1.49
N GLU A 77 -30.91 -2.77 0.22
CA GLU A 77 -31.03 -4.08 -0.44
C GLU A 77 -29.70 -4.82 -0.61
N LEU A 78 -28.58 -4.10 -0.45
CA LEU A 78 -27.23 -4.65 -0.52
C LEU A 78 -26.62 -4.92 0.87
N GLN A 79 -27.35 -4.63 1.95
CA GLN A 79 -26.90 -4.83 3.32
C GLN A 79 -26.42 -6.27 3.54
N GLY A 80 -25.27 -6.42 4.20
CA GLY A 80 -24.65 -7.73 4.47
C GLY A 80 -23.91 -8.38 3.28
N LYS A 81 -23.96 -7.81 2.07
CA LYS A 81 -23.15 -8.29 0.94
C LYS A 81 -21.71 -7.81 1.06
N LYS A 82 -20.73 -8.67 0.71
CA LYS A 82 -19.31 -8.31 0.78
C LYS A 82 -18.90 -7.39 -0.38
N ARG A 83 -19.09 -6.08 -0.21
CA ARG A 83 -18.79 -5.04 -1.21
C ARG A 83 -17.47 -4.29 -0.99
N PHE A 84 -16.84 -4.47 0.16
CA PHE A 84 -15.73 -3.64 0.61
C PHE A 84 -14.48 -4.44 0.97
N ALA A 85 -13.31 -3.80 0.86
CA ALA A 85 -12.05 -4.36 1.33
C ALA A 85 -12.09 -4.63 2.84
N ASN A 86 -11.36 -5.65 3.31
CA ASN A 86 -11.25 -5.94 4.74
C ASN A 86 -9.91 -5.45 5.27
N TYR A 87 -9.93 -4.43 6.12
CA TYR A 87 -8.74 -3.92 6.83
C TYR A 87 -8.58 -4.49 8.25
N GLY A 88 -9.36 -5.52 8.62
CA GLY A 88 -9.28 -6.20 9.91
C GLY A 88 -8.06 -7.10 10.08
N THR A 89 -7.32 -7.41 9.00
CA THR A 89 -6.12 -8.26 9.08
C THR A 89 -4.95 -7.50 9.73
N THR A 90 -4.29 -8.12 10.70
CA THR A 90 -3.14 -7.57 11.43
C THR A 90 -1.80 -7.93 10.79
N THR A 91 -1.81 -8.86 9.83
CA THR A 91 -0.62 -9.42 9.17
C THR A 91 -0.03 -8.55 8.07
N THR A 92 -0.55 -7.33 7.87
CA THR A 92 -0.08 -6.44 6.80
C THR A 92 0.77 -5.30 7.36
N VAL A 93 1.84 -4.95 6.65
CA VAL A 93 2.61 -3.76 7.01
C VAL A 93 1.76 -2.52 6.79
N SER A 94 1.78 -1.65 7.78
CA SER A 94 1.13 -0.34 7.81
C SER A 94 2.15 0.66 8.35
N LEU A 95 1.80 1.94 8.38
CA LEU A 95 2.68 2.98 8.94
C LEU A 95 3.24 2.61 10.32
N THR A 96 2.44 2.01 11.20
CA THR A 96 2.86 1.69 12.57
C THR A 96 3.93 0.60 12.62
N THR A 97 3.81 -0.44 11.79
CA THR A 97 4.76 -1.54 11.73
C THR A 97 5.97 -1.19 10.87
N ALA A 98 5.79 -0.42 9.80
CA ALA A 98 6.89 0.17 9.03
C ALA A 98 7.77 1.02 9.95
N ARG A 99 7.18 1.95 10.72
CA ARG A 99 7.92 2.79 11.67
C ARG A 99 8.78 1.99 12.64
N LYS A 100 8.26 0.88 13.18
CA LYS A 100 9.02 -0.01 14.07
C LYS A 100 10.24 -0.62 13.38
N ARG A 101 10.16 -0.96 12.09
CA ARG A 101 11.27 -1.51 11.31
C ARG A 101 12.35 -0.47 11.04
N PHE A 102 11.94 0.75 10.67
CA PHE A 102 12.87 1.87 10.50
C PHE A 102 13.57 2.24 11.81
N GLN A 103 12.84 2.28 12.93
CA GLN A 103 13.43 2.52 14.26
C GLN A 103 14.43 1.45 14.69
N ARG A 104 14.30 0.22 14.17
CA ARG A 104 15.26 -0.89 14.39
C ARG A 104 16.43 -0.87 13.39
N GLY A 105 16.49 0.12 12.50
CA GLY A 105 17.57 0.25 11.51
C GLY A 105 17.38 -0.60 10.26
N GLY A 106 16.15 -1.02 9.91
CA GLY A 106 15.89 -1.90 8.78
C GLY A 106 16.46 -1.39 7.44
N ALA A 107 16.41 -0.08 7.18
CA ALA A 107 16.96 0.53 5.97
C ALA A 107 18.45 0.97 6.10
N GLY A 108 19.08 0.73 7.25
CA GLY A 108 20.44 1.21 7.52
C GLY A 108 20.57 2.74 7.30
N PRO A 109 21.61 3.20 6.58
CA PRO A 109 21.83 4.62 6.32
C PRO A 109 20.97 5.20 5.18
N CYS A 110 20.17 4.38 4.49
CA CYS A 110 19.38 4.83 3.34
C CYS A 110 18.29 5.83 3.78
N PRO A 111 18.23 7.04 3.20
CA PRO A 111 17.11 7.96 3.40
C PRO A 111 15.83 7.37 2.82
N VAL A 112 14.79 7.23 3.67
CA VAL A 112 13.50 6.70 3.24
C VAL A 112 12.35 7.61 3.66
N LEU A 113 11.50 7.94 2.68
CA LEU A 113 10.22 8.61 2.91
C LEU A 113 9.09 7.59 2.98
N ILE A 114 8.32 7.59 4.07
CA ILE A 114 7.09 6.79 4.17
C ILE A 114 5.89 7.69 3.89
N VAL A 115 5.12 7.33 2.87
CA VAL A 115 3.83 7.96 2.56
C VAL A 115 2.71 7.03 2.99
N ALA A 116 1.95 7.41 4.02
CA ALA A 116 0.85 6.61 4.52
C ALA A 116 -0.49 7.17 4.03
N ILE A 117 -1.15 6.41 3.16
CA ILE A 117 -2.49 6.68 2.64
C ILE A 117 -3.52 6.47 3.76
N GLY A 118 -4.47 7.39 3.89
CA GLY A 118 -5.49 7.37 4.94
C GLY A 118 -6.63 8.33 4.62
N LYS A 119 -7.43 8.69 5.63
CA LYS A 119 -8.59 9.59 5.47
C LYS A 119 -8.21 10.94 4.85
N LYS A 120 -7.04 11.48 5.15
CA LYS A 120 -6.58 12.79 4.65
C LYS A 120 -6.22 12.79 3.16
N THR A 121 -5.94 11.62 2.58
CA THR A 121 -5.60 11.47 1.15
C THR A 121 -6.81 11.08 0.32
N TRP A 122 -8.01 11.03 0.91
CA TRP A 122 -9.23 10.73 0.20
C TRP A 122 -9.66 11.91 -0.69
N ASP A 123 -9.90 11.63 -1.96
CA ASP A 123 -10.32 12.62 -2.96
C ASP A 123 -11.80 13.01 -2.85
N LYS A 124 -12.53 12.42 -1.90
CA LYS A 124 -13.98 12.60 -1.67
C LYS A 124 -14.85 12.08 -2.81
N SER A 125 -14.32 11.22 -3.69
CA SER A 125 -15.13 10.54 -4.69
C SER A 125 -16.24 9.72 -4.01
N LYS A 126 -17.37 9.53 -4.69
CA LYS A 126 -18.46 8.72 -4.13
C LYS A 126 -18.06 7.25 -4.12
N CYS A 127 -18.29 6.56 -3.00
CA CYS A 127 -18.07 5.11 -2.96
C CYS A 127 -19.17 4.40 -3.74
N THR A 128 -18.80 3.61 -4.73
CA THR A 128 -19.76 2.88 -5.58
C THR A 128 -20.03 1.45 -5.10
N GLY A 129 -19.31 0.98 -4.08
CA GLY A 129 -19.37 -0.43 -3.65
C GLY A 129 -18.91 -1.44 -4.71
N ALA A 130 -18.39 -0.96 -5.86
CA ALA A 130 -17.96 -1.80 -6.96
C ALA A 130 -16.65 -2.50 -6.62
N THR A 131 -16.69 -3.83 -6.65
CA THR A 131 -15.50 -4.66 -6.51
C THR A 131 -14.87 -4.92 -7.88
N LEU A 132 -13.60 -5.31 -7.89
CA LEU A 132 -12.92 -5.76 -9.13
C LEU A 132 -13.65 -6.95 -9.80
N LYS A 133 -14.46 -7.71 -9.05
CA LYS A 133 -15.27 -8.80 -9.59
C LYS A 133 -16.50 -8.29 -10.35
N ASP A 134 -17.12 -7.21 -9.88
CA ASP A 134 -18.27 -6.59 -10.55
C ASP A 134 -17.88 -6.04 -11.94
N LYS A 135 -16.62 -5.61 -12.13
CA LYS A 135 -16.10 -5.15 -13.43
C LYS A 135 -15.82 -6.27 -14.44
N LYS A 136 -15.65 -7.52 -14.02
CA LYS A 136 -15.39 -8.66 -14.92
C LYS A 136 -16.65 -9.30 -15.50
N GLY A 137 -17.83 -8.95 -14.98
CA GLY A 137 -19.11 -9.45 -15.48
C GLY A 137 -19.82 -8.54 -16.48
N GLY A 138 -19.17 -7.48 -16.96
CA GLY A 138 -19.76 -6.45 -17.84
C GLY A 138 -19.29 -6.49 -19.29
N SER A 139 -18.86 -7.65 -19.80
CA SER A 139 -18.55 -7.85 -21.21
C SER A 139 -19.30 -9.06 -21.76
N GLU A 140 -20.61 -8.92 -21.86
CA GLU A 140 -21.48 -9.65 -22.79
C GLU A 140 -22.67 -8.72 -23.07
N GLU A 141 -23.01 -8.58 -24.37
CA GLU A 141 -24.03 -7.71 -25.02
C GLU A 141 -23.58 -6.24 -25.23
N ASP A 142 -23.39 -5.71 -26.45
CA ASP A 142 -23.80 -6.08 -27.82
C ASP A 142 -22.64 -5.98 -28.85
#